data_AF-A0A933QJL9-F1
#
_entry.id   AF-A0A933QJL9-F1
#
_cell.length_a   1.000
_cell.length_b   1.000
_cell.length_c   1.000
_cell.angle_alpha   90.00
_cell.angle_beta   90.00
_cell.angle_gamma   90.00
#
_symmetry.space_group_name_H-M   'P 1'
#
loop_
_entity.id
_entity.type
_entity.pdbx_description
1 polymer ?
#
loop_
_entity_poly.entity_id
_entity_poly.type
_entity_poly.pdbx_seq_one_letter_code
_entity_poly.pdbx_strand_id
1 'polypeptide(L)'
;MPPATLSAIDQRRLERLAAEAGSTPKAMLKHVLRDGFDYCEHVVRAVNHGLDDARAGRTVSATEVRRKARDTIARHAAKQAA
;
A
#
# COMPACT_ATOMS: atom_id res chain seq x y z
N MET A 1 -7.29 -23.81 14.22
CA MET A 1 -7.82 -23.35 12.92
C MET A 1 -7.34 -24.31 11.84
N PRO A 2 -8.20 -24.73 10.90
CA PRO A 2 -7.73 -25.48 9.74
C PRO A 2 -6.75 -24.62 8.92
N PRO A 3 -5.80 -25.24 8.20
CA PRO A 3 -4.92 -24.50 7.30
C PRO A 3 -5.78 -23.73 6.29
N ALA A 4 -5.41 -22.46 6.04
CA ALA A 4 -6.10 -21.65 5.04
C ALA A 4 -5.82 -22.25 3.65
N THR A 5 -6.78 -22.99 3.12
CA THR A 5 -6.72 -23.53 1.76
C THR A 5 -7.21 -22.48 0.78
N LEU A 6 -6.51 -22.30 -0.34
CA LEU A 6 -6.95 -21.39 -1.39
C LEU A 6 -8.26 -21.89 -2.02
N SER A 7 -9.14 -20.95 -2.37
CA SER A 7 -10.30 -21.26 -3.18
C SER A 7 -9.87 -21.71 -4.59
N ALA A 8 -10.74 -22.44 -5.30
CA ALA A 8 -10.45 -22.82 -6.69
C ALA A 8 -10.25 -21.60 -7.62
N ILE A 9 -10.89 -20.47 -7.30
CA ILE A 9 -10.74 -19.22 -8.04
C ILE A 9 -9.35 -18.63 -7.80
N ASP A 10 -8.91 -18.56 -6.55
CA ASP A 10 -7.60 -18.02 -6.20
C ASP A 10 -6.47 -18.90 -6.71
N GLN A 11 -6.68 -20.22 -6.73
CA GLN A 11 -5.73 -21.15 -7.32
C GLN A 11 -5.58 -20.90 -8.84
N ARG A 12 -6.68 -20.76 -9.59
CA ARG A 12 -6.61 -20.43 -11.03
C ARG A 12 -5.95 -19.07 -11.28
N ARG A 13 -6.23 -18.08 -10.43
CA ARG A 13 -5.60 -16.77 -10.50
C ARG A 13 -4.09 -16.85 -10.27
N LEU A 14 -3.66 -17.64 -9.28
CA LEU A 14 -2.26 -17.89 -8.97
C LEU A 14 -1.55 -18.62 -10.12
N GLU A 15 -2.17 -19.64 -10.70
CA GLU A 15 -1.63 -20.39 -11.84
C GLU A 15 -1.40 -19.49 -13.05
N ARG A 16 -2.37 -18.63 -13.39
CA ARG A 16 -2.23 -17.65 -14.47
C ARG A 16 -1.09 -16.67 -14.19
N LEU A 17 -1.03 -16.11 -12.98
CA LEU A 17 0.01 -15.16 -12.60
C LEU A 17 1.41 -15.81 -12.64
N ALA A 18 1.51 -17.07 -12.20
CA ALA A 18 2.76 -17.82 -12.28
C ALA A 18 3.20 -18.04 -13.72
N ALA A 19 2.27 -18.41 -14.62
CA ALA A 19 2.56 -18.59 -16.04
C ALA A 19 3.04 -17.30 -16.71
N GLU A 20 2.37 -16.18 -16.46
CA GLU A 20 2.76 -14.85 -16.99
C GLU A 20 4.17 -14.44 -16.51
N ALA A 21 4.55 -14.82 -15.30
CA ALA A 21 5.86 -14.54 -14.72
C ALA A 21 6.94 -15.60 -15.04
N GLY A 22 6.61 -16.65 -15.82
CA GLY A 22 7.53 -17.75 -16.09
C GLY A 22 7.97 -18.55 -14.85
N SER A 23 7.09 -18.63 -13.84
CA SER A 23 7.36 -19.26 -12.54
C SER A 23 6.39 -20.41 -12.24
N THR A 24 6.65 -21.16 -11.17
CA THR A 24 5.72 -22.20 -10.70
C THR A 24 4.66 -21.61 -9.77
N PRO A 25 3.43 -22.15 -9.72
CA PRO A 25 2.41 -21.67 -8.79
C PRO A 25 2.88 -21.68 -7.33
N LYS A 26 3.65 -22.69 -6.92
CA LYS A 26 4.23 -22.79 -5.57
C LYS A 26 5.23 -21.68 -5.27
N ALA A 27 6.09 -21.32 -6.22
CA ALA A 27 7.04 -20.21 -6.04
C ALA A 27 6.30 -18.87 -6.03
N MET A 28 5.37 -18.69 -6.97
CA MET A 28 4.54 -17.48 -7.04
C MET A 28 3.72 -17.27 -5.76
N LEU A 29 3.20 -18.34 -5.16
CA LEU A 29 2.44 -18.23 -3.91
C LEU A 29 3.26 -17.60 -2.78
N LYS A 30 4.56 -17.91 -2.69
CA LYS A 30 5.43 -17.30 -1.69
C LYS A 30 5.57 -15.78 -1.87
N HIS A 31 5.65 -15.33 -3.13
CA HIS A 31 5.71 -13.90 -3.45
C HIS A 31 4.38 -13.22 -3.13
N VAL A 32 3.27 -13.77 -3.62
CA VAL A 32 1.93 -13.23 -3.35
C VAL A 32 1.64 -13.12 -1.86
N LEU A 33 1.97 -14.15 -1.08
CA LEU A 33 1.77 -14.11 0.37
C LEU A 33 2.65 -13.07 1.04
N ARG A 34 3.95 -13.01 0.70
CA ARG A 34 4.87 -12.02 1.26
C ARG A 34 4.38 -10.60 0.98
N ASP A 35 4.17 -10.28 -0.29
CA ASP A 35 3.78 -8.94 -0.71
C ASP A 35 2.40 -8.56 -0.15
N GLY A 36 1.49 -9.54 -0.08
CA GLY A 36 0.18 -9.37 0.56
C GLY A 36 0.28 -9.09 2.06
N PHE A 37 1.14 -9.81 2.79
CA PHE A 37 1.38 -9.54 4.21
C PHE A 37 2.05 -8.18 4.42
N ASP A 38 3.10 -7.87 3.66
CA ASP A 38 3.82 -6.59 3.76
C ASP A 38 2.86 -5.41 3.57
N TYR A 39 1.99 -5.49 2.55
CA TYR A 39 0.97 -4.47 2.30
C TYR A 39 -0.08 -4.40 3.41
N CYS A 40 -0.63 -5.54 3.82
CA CYS A 40 -1.63 -5.59 4.89
C CYS A 40 -1.08 -5.01 6.21
N GLU A 41 0.14 -5.38 6.59
CA GLU A 41 0.77 -4.84 7.79
C GLU A 41 1.07 -3.35 7.66
N HIS A 42 1.52 -2.88 6.50
CA HIS A 42 1.73 -1.47 6.24
C HIS A 42 0.42 -0.68 6.41
N VAL A 43 -0.66 -1.13 5.78
CA VAL A 43 -1.97 -0.47 5.84
C VAL A 43 -2.51 -0.45 7.27
N VAL A 44 -2.50 -1.59 7.97
CA VAL A 44 -2.98 -1.67 9.36
C VAL A 44 -2.19 -0.73 10.26
N ARG A 45 -0.85 -0.71 10.15
CA ARG A 45 0.01 0.20 10.93
C ARG A 45 -0.29 1.66 10.61
N ALA A 46 -0.39 2.02 9.32
CA ALA A 46 -0.65 3.40 8.89
C ALA A 46 -2.01 3.91 9.35
N VAL A 47 -3.06 3.08 9.25
CA VAL A 47 -4.40 3.42 9.72
C VAL A 47 -4.41 3.62 11.23
N ASN A 48 -3.84 2.68 11.99
CA ASN A 48 -3.80 2.80 13.44
C ASN A 48 -3.04 4.06 13.89
N HIS A 49 -1.88 4.35 13.27
CA HIS A 49 -1.14 5.57 13.53
C HIS A 49 -1.97 6.83 13.24
N GLY A 50 -2.66 6.88 12.09
CA GLY A 50 -3.53 8.00 11.74
C GLY A 50 -4.70 8.18 12.71
N LEU A 51 -5.29 7.09 13.20
CA LEU A 51 -6.33 7.13 14.23
C LEU A 51 -5.79 7.65 15.56
N ASP A 52 -4.57 7.28 15.94
CA ASP A 52 -3.93 7.76 17.17
C ASP A 52 -3.56 9.25 17.08
N ASP A 53 -3.08 9.71 15.92
CA ASP A 53 -2.88 11.14 15.64
C ASP A 53 -4.19 11.91 15.74
N ALA A 54 -5.28 11.37 15.19
CA ALA A 54 -6.61 11.97 15.27
C ALA A 54 -7.10 12.09 16.72
N ARG A 55 -6.98 11.02 17.50
CA ARG A 55 -7.35 11.00 18.93
C ARG A 55 -6.53 11.98 19.76
N ALA A 56 -5.25 12.14 19.44
CA ALA A 56 -4.36 13.06 20.13
C ALA A 56 -4.46 14.52 19.63
N GLY A 57 -5.38 14.82 18.70
CA GLY A 57 -5.53 16.16 18.13
C GLY A 57 -4.40 16.61 17.22
N ARG A 58 -3.54 15.69 16.74
CA ARG A 58 -2.41 15.97 15.84
C ARG A 58 -2.82 15.99 14.36
N THR A 59 -4.02 16.50 14.06
CA THR A 59 -4.52 16.61 12.69
C THR A 59 -4.30 18.01 12.14
N VAL A 60 -4.22 18.12 10.82
CA VAL A 60 -4.15 19.40 10.11
C VAL A 60 -5.40 19.56 9.26
N SER A 61 -5.89 20.80 9.16
CA SER A 61 -7.06 21.08 8.33
C SER A 61 -6.77 20.87 6.85
N ALA A 62 -7.79 20.50 6.07
CA ALA A 62 -7.66 20.37 4.62
C ALA A 62 -7.20 21.68 3.95
N THR A 63 -7.64 22.84 4.47
CA THR A 63 -7.22 24.16 3.99
C THR A 63 -5.72 24.34 4.16
N GLU A 64 -5.17 23.97 5.32
CA GLU A 64 -3.74 24.08 5.59
C GLU A 64 -2.92 23.13 4.71
N VAL A 65 -3.38 21.88 4.53
CA VAL A 65 -2.73 20.91 3.63
C VAL A 65 -2.66 21.45 2.21
N ARG A 66 -3.77 21.96 1.66
CA ARG A 66 -3.82 22.52 0.30
C ARG A 66 -2.91 23.74 0.15
N ARG A 67 -2.86 24.61 1.17
CA ARG A 67 -1.95 25.77 1.18
C ARG A 67 -0.49 25.30 1.13
N LYS A 68 -0.06 24.43 2.04
CA LYS A 68 1.31 23.89 2.08
C LYS A 68 1.71 23.17 0.80
N ALA A 69 0.78 22.44 0.17
CA ALA A 69 1.01 21.78 -1.11
C ALA A 69 1.30 22.80 -2.22
N ARG A 70 0.46 23.84 -2.37
CA ARG A 70 0.69 24.92 -3.37
C ARG A 70 2.00 25.65 -3.13
N ASP A 71 2.32 25.99 -1.88
CA ASP A 71 3.56 26.67 -1.52
C ASP A 71 4.81 25.82 -1.88
N THR A 72 4.70 24.50 -1.75
CA THR A 72 5.78 23.57 -2.11
C THR A 72 5.95 23.45 -3.62
N ILE A 73 4.84 23.36 -4.36
CA ILE A 73 4.85 23.32 -5.82
C ILE A 73 5.45 24.62 -6.39
N ALA A 74 5.01 25.78 -5.89
CA ALA A 74 5.49 27.09 -6.33
C ALA A 74 7.00 27.26 -6.09
N ARG A 75 7.50 26.86 -4.92
CA ARG A 75 8.95 26.88 -4.63
C ARG A 75 9.75 25.97 -5.55
N HIS A 76 9.24 24.78 -5.87
CA HIS A 76 9.91 23.88 -6.81
C HIS A 76 9.95 24.49 -8.21
N ALA A 77 8.83 25.02 -8.71
CA ALA A 77 8.76 25.68 -10.01
C ALA A 77 9.73 26.87 -10.12
N ALA A 78 9.80 27.71 -9.08
CA ALA A 78 10.73 28.85 -9.04
C ALA A 78 12.20 28.42 -9.12
N LYS A 79 12.57 27.29 -8.50
CA LYS A 79 13.94 26.75 -8.57
C LYS A 79 14.30 26.19 -9.95
N GLN A 80 13.33 25.69 -10.70
CA GLN A 80 13.57 25.15 -12.06
C GLN A 80 13.66 26.25 -13.12
N ALA A 81 13.18 27.46 -12.82
CA ALA A 81 13.18 28.60 -13.72
C ALA A 81 14.37 29.56 -13.53
N ALA A 82 15.24 29.27 -12.56
CA ALA A 82 16.46 30.02 -12.24
C ALA A 82 17.70 29.27 -12.73
#